data_AF-A0AAU9XS68-F1
#
_entry.id   AF-A0AAU9XS68-F1
#
_cell.length_a   1.000
_cell.length_b   1.000
_cell.length_c   1.000
_cell.angle_alpha   90.00
_cell.angle_beta   90.00
_cell.angle_gamma   90.00
#
_symmetry.space_group_name_H-M   'P 1'
#
loop_
_entity.id
_entity.type
_entity.pdbx_description
1 polymer ?
#
loop_
_entity_poly.entity_id
_entity_poly.type
_entity_poly.pdbx_seq_one_letter_code
_entity_poly.pdbx_strand_id
1 'polypeptide(L)'
;MPSQSLIQSICYPELNKLNTKAIIHGCQHEQEAISAYEEIMKKEHINFKIEKCGLIINEEYPWLHATPNFLCSCDCCGEGCGKVKCPLCIENCDFDNYVMKPSSCLEKIGTGNFSLKTNHQYYFQIQQQLFTCKRLYCDFIVCAFGHVGEAKLVTQRHFPDKDHWEAVLPKLTRFWRTCILPEVLGRWYTRKHDFGDVKPMEAHSVCFCRTVTAEDTVSCCNANCPILKFHLSCLSICSIPKTWYCPNLTK
;
A
#
# COMPACT_ATOMS: atom_id res chain seq x y z
N MET A 1 -10.38 -6.77 12.78
CA MET A 1 -10.68 -5.83 11.68
C MET A 1 -9.61 -4.73 11.67
N PRO A 2 -9.28 -4.11 10.52
CA PRO A 2 -8.37 -2.97 10.48
C PRO A 2 -8.92 -1.79 11.30
N SER A 3 -8.05 -0.87 11.71
CA SER A 3 -8.50 0.33 12.43
C SER A 3 -9.37 1.22 11.53
N GLN A 4 -10.35 1.90 12.14
CA GLN A 4 -11.16 2.88 11.42
C GLN A 4 -10.31 4.01 10.83
N SER A 5 -9.23 4.39 11.52
CA SER A 5 -8.25 5.36 11.01
C SER A 5 -7.58 4.91 9.71
N LEU A 6 -7.25 3.62 9.57
CA LEU A 6 -6.68 3.09 8.34
C LEU A 6 -7.70 3.15 7.19
N ILE A 7 -8.94 2.71 7.44
CA ILE A 7 -10.02 2.78 6.44
C ILE A 7 -10.25 4.23 6.00
N GLN A 8 -10.31 5.17 6.93
CA GLN A 8 -10.48 6.59 6.65
C GLN A 8 -9.32 7.17 5.84
N SER A 9 -8.08 6.81 6.19
CA SER A 9 -6.90 7.29 5.46
C SER A 9 -6.88 6.84 3.99
N ILE A 10 -7.44 5.66 3.70
CA ILE A 10 -7.50 5.09 2.35
C ILE A 10 -8.69 5.64 1.57
N CYS A 11 -9.88 5.68 2.19
CA CYS A 11 -11.13 6.05 1.49
C CYS A 11 -11.37 7.57 1.44
N TYR A 12 -10.74 8.34 2.33
CA TYR A 12 -10.89 9.80 2.45
C TYR A 12 -9.52 10.48 2.59
N PRO A 13 -8.62 10.35 1.59
CA PRO A 13 -7.26 10.87 1.67
C PRO A 13 -7.21 12.39 1.85
N GLU A 14 -8.15 13.13 1.25
CA GLU A 14 -8.25 14.58 1.35
C GLU A 14 -8.51 15.08 2.79
N LEU A 15 -9.19 14.26 3.61
CA LEU A 15 -9.47 14.58 5.01
C LEU A 15 -8.31 14.20 5.94
N ASN A 16 -7.33 13.44 5.45
CA ASN A 16 -6.24 12.87 6.24
C ASN A 16 -4.85 13.28 5.71
N LYS A 17 -4.76 14.44 5.05
CA LYS A 17 -3.49 14.96 4.52
C LYS A 17 -2.49 15.22 5.64
N LEU A 18 -1.35 14.55 5.57
CA LEU A 18 -0.22 14.77 6.47
C LEU A 18 0.74 15.78 5.85
N ASN A 19 1.16 16.76 6.64
CA ASN A 19 2.10 17.80 6.20
C ASN A 19 3.23 17.96 7.22
N THR A 20 4.08 16.92 7.32
CA THR A 20 5.22 16.94 8.23
C THR A 20 6.44 17.56 7.56
N LYS A 21 7.39 18.08 8.36
CA LYS A 21 8.67 18.60 7.85
C LYS A 21 9.41 17.61 6.95
N ALA A 22 9.36 16.32 7.29
CA ALA A 22 9.99 15.26 6.51
C ALA A 22 9.31 15.06 5.14
N ILE A 23 7.98 15.15 5.07
CA ILE A 23 7.24 15.06 3.80
C ILE A 23 7.55 16.26 2.92
N ILE A 24 7.51 17.48 3.48
CA ILE A 24 7.82 18.71 2.73
C ILE A 24 9.23 18.64 2.15
N HIS A 25 10.22 18.28 2.98
CA HIS A 25 11.61 18.10 2.54
C HIS A 25 11.70 17.07 1.40
N GLY A 26 11.05 15.92 1.56
CA GLY A 26 11.00 14.88 0.51
C GLY A 26 10.47 15.43 -0.82
N CYS A 27 9.34 16.13 -0.80
CA CYS A 27 8.73 16.72 -2.00
C CYS A 27 9.62 17.79 -2.65
N GLN A 28 10.30 18.62 -1.86
CA GLN A 28 11.17 19.69 -2.36
C GLN A 28 12.40 19.15 -3.09
N HIS A 29 12.97 18.04 -2.60
CA HIS A 29 14.22 17.49 -3.11
C HIS A 29 14.07 16.30 -4.05
N GLU A 30 12.85 15.79 -4.26
CA GLU A 30 12.61 14.61 -5.10
C GLU A 30 13.11 14.81 -6.54
N GLN A 31 12.80 15.94 -7.16
CA GLN A 31 13.21 16.21 -8.54
C GLN A 31 14.72 16.35 -8.69
N GLU A 32 15.39 16.93 -7.70
CA GLU A 32 16.86 17.07 -7.67
C GLU A 32 17.54 15.69 -7.57
N ALA A 33 17.02 14.82 -6.69
CA ALA A 33 17.49 13.45 -6.56
C ALA A 33 17.28 12.62 -7.84
N ILE A 34 16.13 12.78 -8.52
CA ILE A 34 15.86 12.12 -9.81
C ILE A 34 16.84 12.61 -10.87
N SER A 35 17.10 13.92 -10.97
CA SER A 35 18.05 14.47 -11.94
C SER A 35 19.47 13.97 -11.69
N ALA A 36 19.93 13.96 -10.44
CA ALA A 36 21.26 13.44 -10.08
C ALA A 36 21.39 11.95 -10.43
N TYR A 37 20.34 11.17 -10.18
CA TYR A 37 20.27 9.77 -10.56
C TYR A 37 20.31 9.57 -12.09
N GLU A 38 19.55 10.37 -12.85
CA GLU A 38 19.51 10.29 -14.30
C GLU A 38 20.89 10.51 -14.94
N GLU A 39 21.65 11.48 -14.44
CA GLU A 39 22.98 11.82 -14.95
C GLU A 39 24.03 10.74 -14.65
N ILE A 40 23.86 9.97 -13.57
CA ILE A 40 24.68 8.77 -13.30
C ILE A 40 24.30 7.67 -14.30
N MET A 41 23.01 7.37 -14.41
CA MET A 41 22.53 6.25 -15.23
C MET A 41 22.79 6.45 -16.72
N LYS A 42 22.74 7.68 -17.24
CA LYS A 42 23.11 7.98 -18.64
C LYS A 42 24.56 7.65 -18.98
N LYS A 43 25.46 7.61 -18.00
CA LYS A 43 26.88 7.25 -18.20
C LYS A 43 27.09 5.74 -18.17
N GLU A 44 26.26 5.02 -17.44
CA GLU A 44 26.39 3.57 -17.20
C GLU A 44 25.51 2.74 -18.14
N HIS A 45 24.45 3.32 -18.69
CA HIS A 45 23.45 2.64 -19.50
C HIS A 45 23.26 3.26 -20.89
N ILE A 46 23.01 2.39 -21.88
CA ILE A 46 22.83 2.77 -23.29
C ILE A 46 21.40 3.29 -23.50
N ASN A 47 21.28 4.51 -24.05
CA ASN A 47 20.00 5.16 -24.35
C ASN A 47 19.04 5.23 -23.15
N PHE A 48 19.59 5.46 -21.95
CA PHE A 48 18.81 5.57 -20.72
C PHE A 48 17.84 6.75 -20.77
N LYS A 49 16.58 6.49 -20.40
CA LYS A 49 15.50 7.48 -20.35
C LYS A 49 14.73 7.38 -19.05
N ILE A 50 14.30 8.54 -18.55
CA ILE A 50 13.36 8.67 -17.44
C ILE A 50 12.07 9.32 -17.97
N GLU A 51 10.94 8.77 -17.55
CA GLU A 51 9.61 9.29 -17.88
C GLU A 51 8.81 9.54 -16.61
N LYS A 52 8.17 10.71 -16.53
CA LYS A 52 7.25 11.04 -15.44
C LYS A 52 5.97 10.21 -15.58
N CYS A 53 5.43 9.76 -14.45
CA CYS A 53 4.20 8.99 -14.41
C CYS A 53 3.23 9.52 -13.34
N GLY A 54 1.94 9.26 -13.57
CA GLY A 54 0.90 9.45 -12.57
C GLY A 54 0.57 8.15 -11.84
N LEU A 55 -0.66 8.09 -11.33
CA LEU A 55 -1.23 6.87 -10.78
C LEU A 55 -1.38 5.81 -11.89
N ILE A 56 -0.86 4.61 -11.63
CA ILE A 56 -1.02 3.45 -12.51
C ILE A 56 -1.92 2.44 -11.80
N ILE A 57 -2.98 2.00 -12.48
CA ILE A 57 -3.93 0.99 -11.98
C ILE A 57 -3.52 -0.37 -12.55
N ASN A 58 -3.55 -1.41 -11.72
CA ASN A 58 -3.28 -2.76 -12.17
C ASN A 58 -4.43 -3.26 -13.05
N GLU A 59 -4.12 -3.75 -14.25
CA GLU A 59 -5.12 -4.20 -15.23
C GLU A 59 -5.90 -5.43 -14.78
N GLU A 60 -5.24 -6.37 -14.08
CA GLU A 60 -5.85 -7.62 -13.63
C GLU A 60 -6.56 -7.45 -12.28
N TYR A 61 -6.04 -6.56 -11.44
CA TYR A 61 -6.55 -6.27 -10.10
C TYR A 61 -6.84 -4.76 -9.94
N PRO A 62 -7.95 -4.22 -10.49
CA PRO A 62 -8.17 -2.76 -10.58
C PRO A 62 -8.28 -2.01 -9.24
N TRP A 63 -8.40 -2.73 -8.12
CA TRP A 63 -8.33 -2.15 -6.78
C TRP A 63 -6.89 -1.92 -6.28
N LEU A 64 -5.89 -2.42 -7.00
CA LEU A 64 -4.48 -2.18 -6.74
C LEU A 64 -3.95 -1.11 -7.69
N HIS A 65 -3.12 -0.25 -7.14
CA HIS A 65 -2.52 0.85 -7.88
C HIS A 65 -1.16 1.20 -7.29
N ALA A 66 -0.35 1.90 -8.06
CA ALA A 66 0.95 2.39 -7.63
C ALA A 66 1.30 3.68 -8.35
N THR A 67 2.12 4.50 -7.69
CA THR A 67 2.72 5.69 -8.29
C THR A 67 4.23 5.58 -8.08
N PRO A 68 4.97 5.07 -9.08
CA PRO A 68 6.43 5.23 -9.14
C PRO A 68 6.81 6.70 -9.14
N ASN A 69 8.02 7.01 -8.67
CA ASN A 69 8.55 8.37 -8.82
C ASN A 69 8.90 8.66 -10.28
N PHE A 70 9.29 7.62 -11.01
CA PHE A 70 9.47 7.65 -12.46
C PHE A 70 9.38 6.25 -13.05
N LEU A 71 9.17 6.20 -14.36
CA LEU A 71 9.47 5.04 -15.21
C LEU A 71 10.83 5.24 -15.85
N CYS A 72 11.55 4.15 -16.14
CA CYS A 72 12.81 4.23 -16.85
C CYS A 72 12.96 3.12 -17.87
N SER A 73 13.81 3.35 -18.86
CA SER A 73 14.17 2.33 -19.84
C SER A 73 15.58 2.54 -20.36
N CYS A 74 16.23 1.45 -20.76
CA CYS A 74 17.48 1.47 -21.50
C CYS A 74 17.65 0.19 -22.33
N ASP A 75 18.48 0.24 -23.37
CA ASP A 75 18.63 -0.88 -24.31
C ASP A 75 19.25 -2.12 -23.65
N CYS A 76 20.01 -1.93 -22.57
CA CYS A 76 20.72 -3.01 -21.88
C CYS A 76 19.92 -3.67 -20.73
N CYS A 77 18.95 -2.98 -20.12
CA CYS A 77 18.18 -3.52 -18.99
C CYS A 77 16.68 -3.64 -19.26
N GLY A 78 16.17 -3.08 -20.35
CA GLY A 78 14.74 -3.05 -20.64
C GLY A 78 14.01 -1.99 -19.82
N GLU A 79 12.75 -2.28 -19.46
CA GLU A 79 11.86 -1.33 -18.79
C GLU A 79 11.80 -1.53 -17.26
N GLY A 80 12.02 -0.44 -16.54
CA GLY A 80 12.02 -0.39 -15.08
C GLY A 80 11.20 0.77 -14.52
N CYS A 81 11.28 0.95 -13.21
CA CYS A 81 10.74 2.11 -12.51
C CYS A 81 11.62 2.55 -11.34
N GLY A 82 11.33 3.72 -10.78
CA GLY A 82 12.11 4.32 -9.70
C GLY A 82 11.31 4.57 -8.43
N LYS A 83 11.95 4.34 -7.28
CA LYS A 83 11.48 4.80 -5.98
C LYS A 83 12.54 5.66 -5.29
N VAL A 84 12.26 6.94 -5.15
CA VAL A 84 13.16 7.93 -4.55
C VAL A 84 12.71 8.28 -3.14
N LYS A 85 13.67 8.43 -2.24
CA LYS A 85 13.49 8.93 -0.87
C LYS A 85 14.58 9.93 -0.55
N CYS A 86 14.17 11.06 0.05
CA CYS A 86 15.07 12.07 0.60
C CYS A 86 14.78 12.22 2.09
N PRO A 87 15.34 11.36 2.97
CA PRO A 87 15.05 11.42 4.39
C PRO A 87 15.71 12.65 5.04
N LEU A 88 14.88 13.51 5.65
CA LEU A 88 15.33 14.72 6.36
C LEU A 88 16.35 14.43 7.49
N CYS A 89 16.34 13.22 8.05
CA CYS A 89 17.18 12.86 9.19
C CYS A 89 18.59 12.38 8.83
N ILE A 90 18.97 12.39 7.54
CA ILE A 90 20.35 12.16 7.11
C ILE A 90 21.04 13.52 7.10
N GLU A 91 21.94 13.72 8.06
CA GLU A 91 22.73 14.94 8.19
C GLU A 91 24.04 14.77 7.42
N ASN A 92 24.43 15.76 6.63
CA ASN A 92 25.74 15.84 5.97
C ASN A 92 26.11 14.61 5.14
N CYS A 93 25.12 14.00 4.49
CA CYS A 93 25.32 12.79 3.68
C CYS A 93 25.93 11.61 4.45
N ASP A 94 25.79 11.59 5.79
CA ASP A 94 26.33 10.55 6.66
C ASP A 94 25.37 9.35 6.76
N PHE A 95 25.50 8.47 5.77
CA PHE A 95 24.75 7.22 5.73
C PHE A 95 25.18 6.22 6.81
N ASP A 96 26.43 6.29 7.28
CA ASP A 96 26.92 5.42 8.36
C ASP A 96 26.24 5.74 9.68
N ASN A 97 26.02 7.02 10.00
CA ASN A 97 25.20 7.42 11.12
C ASN A 97 23.71 7.08 10.88
N TYR A 98 23.21 7.33 9.67
CA TYR A 98 21.81 7.08 9.33
C TYR A 98 21.39 5.64 9.60
N VAL A 99 22.16 4.63 9.18
CA VAL A 99 21.79 3.21 9.38
C VAL A 99 21.66 2.80 10.84
N MET A 100 22.31 3.52 11.76
CA MET A 100 22.20 3.27 13.19
C MET A 100 20.89 3.83 13.79
N LYS A 101 20.18 4.71 13.07
CA LYS A 101 18.90 5.27 13.55
C LYS A 101 17.79 4.22 13.42
N PRO A 102 16.89 4.10 14.42
CA PRO A 102 15.74 3.18 14.34
C PRO A 102 14.80 3.46 13.15
N SER A 103 14.73 4.71 12.71
CA SER A 103 13.92 5.15 11.56
C SER A 103 14.57 4.87 10.20
N SER A 104 15.76 4.26 10.17
CA SER A 104 16.47 4.00 8.94
C SER A 104 15.83 2.89 8.12
N CYS A 105 15.62 3.18 6.85
CA CYS A 105 15.22 2.18 5.86
C CYS A 105 16.40 1.34 5.36
N LEU A 106 17.64 1.75 5.62
CA LEU A 106 18.84 1.09 5.12
C LEU A 106 19.53 0.27 6.22
N GLU A 107 20.22 -0.78 5.80
CA GLU A 107 21.18 -1.56 6.58
C GLU A 107 22.54 -1.59 5.88
N LYS A 108 23.60 -1.75 6.65
CA LYS A 108 24.97 -1.79 6.14
C LYS A 108 25.34 -3.22 5.78
N ILE A 109 25.74 -3.44 4.53
CA ILE A 109 26.12 -4.77 4.00
C ILE A 109 27.64 -4.90 3.80
N GLY A 110 28.37 -3.79 3.93
CA GLY A 110 29.83 -3.74 3.82
C GLY A 110 30.35 -2.32 4.06
N THR A 111 31.66 -2.13 3.99
CA THR A 111 32.27 -0.79 4.12
C THR A 111 31.77 0.12 3.00
N GLY A 112 30.98 1.14 3.34
CA GLY A 112 30.41 2.09 2.39
C GLY A 112 29.22 1.58 1.57
N ASN A 113 28.76 0.33 1.78
CA ASN A 113 27.67 -0.28 1.03
C ASN A 113 26.43 -0.46 1.89
N PHE A 114 25.30 -0.04 1.35
CA PHE A 114 24.00 -0.02 2.03
C PHE A 114 22.94 -0.72 1.20
N SER A 115 21.97 -1.33 1.87
CA SER A 115 20.81 -1.96 1.22
C SER A 115 19.53 -1.64 1.97
N LEU A 116 18.40 -1.64 1.28
CA LEU A 116 17.07 -1.53 1.85
C LEU A 116 16.74 -2.78 2.67
N LYS A 117 16.38 -2.57 3.93
CA LYS A 117 15.84 -3.62 4.79
C LYS A 117 14.58 -4.21 4.15
N THR A 118 14.56 -5.51 3.90
CA THR A 118 13.43 -6.21 3.26
C THR A 118 12.16 -6.22 4.11
N ASN A 119 12.27 -6.05 5.42
CA ASN A 119 11.13 -5.89 6.33
C ASN A 119 10.61 -4.44 6.42
N HIS A 120 11.25 -3.48 5.75
CA HIS A 120 10.84 -2.07 5.80
C HIS A 120 9.69 -1.78 4.82
N GLN A 121 8.77 -0.88 5.20
CA GLN A 121 7.60 -0.49 4.39
C GLN A 121 7.92 -0.11 2.93
N TYR A 122 9.10 0.44 2.65
CA TYR A 122 9.51 0.80 1.30
C TYR A 122 9.76 -0.41 0.40
N TYR A 123 10.16 -1.55 0.95
CA TYR A 123 10.28 -2.79 0.19
C TYR A 123 8.91 -3.23 -0.35
N PHE A 124 7.88 -3.17 0.49
CA PHE A 124 6.49 -3.43 0.08
C PHE A 124 5.99 -2.42 -0.97
N GLN A 125 6.37 -1.13 -0.86
CA GLN A 125 6.05 -0.12 -1.88
C GLN A 125 6.69 -0.45 -3.23
N ILE A 126 7.95 -0.91 -3.23
CA ILE A 126 8.67 -1.32 -4.45
C ILE A 126 8.01 -2.53 -5.08
N GLN A 127 7.72 -3.58 -4.29
CA GLN A 127 7.04 -4.77 -4.79
C GLN A 127 5.65 -4.43 -5.35
N GLN A 128 4.91 -3.50 -4.75
CA GLN A 128 3.65 -2.96 -5.30
C GLN A 128 3.84 -2.24 -6.63
N GLN A 129 4.88 -1.43 -6.78
CA GLN A 129 5.17 -0.74 -8.04
C GLN A 129 5.53 -1.74 -9.15
N LEU A 130 6.40 -2.71 -8.86
CA LEU A 130 6.80 -3.76 -9.79
C LEU A 130 5.61 -4.57 -10.29
N PHE A 131 4.77 -5.04 -9.36
CA PHE A 131 3.59 -5.84 -9.67
C PHE A 131 2.52 -5.07 -10.45
N THR A 132 2.22 -3.84 -10.03
CA THR A 132 1.22 -3.00 -10.71
C THR A 132 1.67 -2.54 -12.08
N CYS A 133 2.92 -2.10 -12.21
CA CYS A 133 3.41 -1.47 -13.44
C CYS A 133 4.01 -2.48 -14.42
N LYS A 134 4.03 -3.78 -14.07
CA LYS A 134 4.61 -4.88 -14.86
C LYS A 134 6.04 -4.57 -15.34
N ARG A 135 6.89 -4.07 -14.42
CA ARG A 135 8.29 -3.69 -14.71
C ARG A 135 9.25 -4.80 -14.33
N LEU A 136 10.38 -4.86 -15.03
CA LEU A 136 11.42 -5.87 -14.80
C LEU A 136 12.20 -5.62 -13.51
N TYR A 137 12.36 -4.35 -13.15
CA TYR A 137 13.08 -3.94 -11.96
C TYR A 137 12.58 -2.58 -11.44
N CYS A 138 12.88 -2.33 -10.18
CA CYS A 138 12.74 -1.02 -9.57
C CYS A 138 14.06 -0.60 -8.95
N ASP A 139 14.56 0.56 -9.36
CA ASP A 139 15.71 1.18 -8.73
C ASP A 139 15.22 1.97 -7.52
N PHE A 140 15.70 1.59 -6.33
CA PHE A 140 15.47 2.28 -5.08
C PHE A 140 16.63 3.24 -4.82
N ILE A 141 16.30 4.50 -4.58
CA ILE A 141 17.26 5.60 -4.44
C ILE A 141 17.00 6.31 -3.13
N VAL A 142 18.03 6.40 -2.30
CA VAL A 142 18.05 7.27 -1.12
C VAL A 142 19.03 8.40 -1.38
N CYS A 143 18.53 9.63 -1.43
CA CYS A 143 19.33 10.83 -1.61
C CYS A 143 19.45 11.57 -0.28
N ALA A 144 20.66 12.02 0.04
CA ALA A 144 20.95 12.93 1.13
C ALA A 144 21.68 14.17 0.60
N PHE A 145 21.51 15.29 1.28
CA PHE A 145 22.10 16.57 0.91
C PHE A 145 23.04 17.06 2.01
N GLY A 146 24.23 17.51 1.63
CA GLY A 146 25.20 18.12 2.53
C GLY A 146 24.95 19.62 2.72
N HIS A 147 25.68 20.25 3.65
CA HIS A 147 25.56 21.68 3.95
C HIS A 147 25.79 22.60 2.73
N VAL A 148 26.59 22.14 1.77
CA VAL A 148 26.96 22.90 0.56
C VAL A 148 26.07 22.53 -0.64
N GLY A 149 24.97 21.78 -0.40
CA GLY A 149 24.05 21.34 -1.45
C GLY A 149 24.53 20.12 -2.27
N GLU A 150 25.64 19.49 -1.85
CA GLU A 150 26.10 18.24 -2.47
C GLU A 150 25.12 17.09 -2.23
N ALA A 151 24.69 16.43 -3.31
CA ALA A 151 23.81 15.27 -3.23
C ALA A 151 24.62 13.97 -3.20
N LYS A 152 24.34 13.09 -2.23
CA LYS A 152 24.89 11.73 -2.18
C LYS A 152 23.76 10.72 -2.31
N LEU A 153 23.95 9.77 -3.23
CA LEU A 153 22.97 8.76 -3.58
C LEU A 153 23.41 7.38 -3.09
N VAL A 154 22.48 6.65 -2.49
CA VAL A 154 22.55 5.19 -2.33
C VAL A 154 21.52 4.60 -3.27
N THR A 155 21.95 3.74 -4.18
CA THR A 155 21.10 3.09 -5.18
C THR A 155 21.10 1.57 -4.99
N GLN A 156 19.94 0.94 -5.12
CA GLN A 156 19.80 -0.51 -5.13
C GLN A 156 18.71 -0.93 -6.10
N ARG A 157 19.03 -1.88 -6.99
CA ARG A 157 18.06 -2.49 -7.90
C ARG A 157 17.34 -3.65 -7.23
N HIS A 158 16.01 -3.64 -7.31
CA HIS A 158 15.13 -4.71 -6.84
C HIS A 158 14.35 -5.33 -8.00
N PHE A 159 14.08 -6.63 -7.88
CA PHE A 159 13.35 -7.42 -8.86
C PHE A 159 12.00 -7.89 -8.29
N PRO A 160 11.04 -8.28 -9.15
CA PRO A 160 9.78 -8.87 -8.72
C PRO A 160 10.01 -10.07 -7.80
N ASP A 161 9.38 -10.06 -6.64
CA ASP A 161 9.37 -11.17 -5.69
C ASP A 161 8.04 -11.91 -5.82
N LYS A 162 8.08 -13.09 -6.45
CA LYS A 162 6.88 -13.88 -6.72
C LYS A 162 6.28 -14.46 -5.44
N ASP A 163 7.12 -15.00 -4.56
CA ASP A 163 6.70 -15.64 -3.30
C ASP A 163 6.03 -14.61 -2.37
N HIS A 164 6.57 -13.39 -2.36
CA HIS A 164 5.94 -12.25 -1.70
C HIS A 164 4.51 -12.02 -2.19
N TRP A 165 4.30 -11.97 -3.51
CA TRP A 165 2.98 -11.69 -4.09
C TRP A 165 1.98 -12.84 -3.93
N GLU A 166 2.45 -14.09 -4.01
CA GLU A 166 1.63 -15.26 -3.69
C GLU A 166 1.10 -15.18 -2.24
N ALA A 167 1.88 -14.64 -1.31
CA ALA A 167 1.46 -14.46 0.08
C ALA A 167 0.63 -13.19 0.34
N VAL A 168 0.86 -12.10 -0.39
CA VAL A 168 0.27 -10.78 -0.13
C VAL A 168 -1.05 -10.58 -0.88
N LEU A 169 -1.16 -11.03 -2.12
CA LEU A 169 -2.34 -10.80 -2.97
C LEU A 169 -3.65 -11.31 -2.34
N PRO A 170 -3.72 -12.52 -1.73
CA PRO A 170 -4.95 -12.97 -1.06
C PRO A 170 -5.34 -12.09 0.13
N LYS A 171 -4.34 -11.56 0.87
CA LYS A 171 -4.57 -10.67 2.02
C LYS A 171 -5.14 -9.33 1.56
N LEU A 172 -4.55 -8.73 0.52
CA LEU A 172 -5.04 -7.49 -0.08
C LEU A 172 -6.43 -7.66 -0.70
N THR A 173 -6.68 -8.77 -1.39
CA THR A 173 -7.99 -9.08 -1.97
C THR A 173 -9.06 -9.18 -0.89
N ARG A 174 -8.76 -9.87 0.21
CA ARG A 174 -9.66 -9.95 1.36
C ARG A 174 -9.89 -8.56 1.96
N PHE A 175 -8.82 -7.78 2.19
CA PHE A 175 -8.92 -6.43 2.74
C PHE A 175 -9.76 -5.49 1.86
N TRP A 176 -9.58 -5.53 0.53
CA TRP A 176 -10.41 -4.81 -0.41
C TRP A 176 -11.88 -5.21 -0.30
N ARG A 177 -12.18 -6.51 -0.44
CA ARG A 177 -13.55 -7.03 -0.45
C ARG A 177 -14.30 -6.79 0.86
N THR A 178 -13.63 -6.95 1.99
CA THR A 178 -14.30 -6.90 3.29
C THR A 178 -14.22 -5.53 3.95
N CYS A 179 -13.27 -4.67 3.60
CA CYS A 179 -13.06 -3.39 4.30
C CYS A 179 -13.26 -2.19 3.39
N ILE A 180 -12.53 -2.13 2.26
CA ILE A 180 -12.53 -0.93 1.42
C ILE A 180 -13.78 -0.85 0.55
N LEU A 181 -14.17 -1.93 -0.11
CA LEU A 181 -15.34 -1.93 -1.00
C LEU A 181 -16.64 -1.57 -0.27
N PRO A 182 -16.96 -2.13 0.92
CA PRO A 182 -18.14 -1.72 1.69
C PRO A 182 -18.07 -0.25 2.14
N GLU A 183 -16.88 0.26 2.45
CA GLU A 183 -16.70 1.66 2.81
C GLU A 183 -16.97 2.59 1.62
N VAL A 184 -16.38 2.29 0.46
CA VAL A 184 -16.54 3.09 -0.75
C VAL A 184 -18.00 3.10 -1.22
N LEU A 185 -18.70 1.95 -1.16
CA LEU A 185 -20.09 1.84 -1.63
C LEU A 185 -21.12 2.38 -0.64
N GLY A 186 -20.90 2.18 0.66
CA GLY A 186 -21.94 2.38 1.68
C GLY A 186 -21.51 3.14 2.93
N ARG A 187 -20.24 3.57 3.00
CA ARG A 187 -19.62 4.15 4.21
C ARG A 187 -19.81 3.26 5.44
N TRP A 188 -19.71 1.94 5.24
CA TRP A 188 -20.10 0.93 6.22
C TRP A 188 -19.47 1.16 7.61
N TYR A 189 -18.24 1.65 7.66
CA TYR A 189 -17.48 1.83 8.89
C TYR A 189 -17.48 3.27 9.39
N THR A 190 -17.65 4.27 8.52
CA THR A 190 -17.64 5.69 8.94
C THR A 190 -19.03 6.29 9.13
N ARG A 191 -20.07 5.70 8.53
CA ARG A 191 -21.45 6.10 8.82
C ARG A 191 -21.77 5.72 10.25
N LYS A 192 -21.86 6.71 11.14
CA LYS A 192 -22.59 6.55 12.39
C LYS A 192 -24.00 6.15 11.97
N HIS A 193 -24.43 4.96 12.35
CA HIS A 193 -25.86 4.72 12.38
C HIS A 193 -26.43 5.70 13.41
N ASP A 194 -26.96 6.83 12.95
CA ASP A 194 -28.15 7.38 13.59
C ASP A 194 -29.24 6.32 13.35
N PHE A 195 -29.18 5.26 14.16
CA PHE A 195 -30.38 4.55 14.51
C PHE A 195 -31.20 5.56 15.34
N GLY A 196 -31.84 6.51 14.66
CA GLY A 196 -33.13 6.97 15.15
C GLY A 196 -33.92 5.70 15.39
N ASP A 197 -34.41 5.53 16.63
CA ASP A 197 -35.02 4.32 17.17
C ASP A 197 -35.35 3.31 16.09
N VAL A 198 -34.56 2.23 16.01
CA VAL A 198 -34.79 1.15 15.04
C VAL A 198 -36.25 0.75 15.17
N LYS A 199 -37.09 1.17 14.22
CA LYS A 199 -38.37 0.50 14.01
C LYS A 199 -38.00 -0.96 13.79
N PRO A 200 -38.57 -1.89 14.58
CA PRO A 200 -38.21 -3.30 14.52
C PRO A 200 -38.16 -3.73 13.05
N MET A 201 -37.02 -4.27 12.62
CA MET A 201 -36.87 -4.81 11.27
C MET A 201 -38.05 -5.75 10.99
N GLU A 202 -38.70 -5.58 9.84
CA GLU A 202 -39.67 -6.56 9.36
C GLU A 202 -39.03 -7.94 9.41
N ALA A 203 -39.77 -8.91 9.96
CA ALA A 203 -39.33 -10.23 10.43
C ALA A 203 -38.68 -11.16 9.37
N HIS A 204 -38.32 -10.63 8.19
CA HIS A 204 -37.95 -11.39 7.00
C HIS A 204 -36.58 -10.99 6.41
N SER A 205 -35.82 -10.08 7.03
CA SER A 205 -34.49 -9.70 6.52
C SER A 205 -33.40 -10.68 6.98
N VAL A 206 -32.95 -11.54 6.07
CA VAL A 206 -32.09 -12.71 6.36
C VAL A 206 -30.59 -12.47 6.14
N CYS A 207 -30.15 -11.38 5.50
CA CYS A 207 -28.72 -11.11 5.21
C CYS A 207 -28.46 -9.61 4.91
N PHE A 208 -27.20 -9.14 5.00
CA PHE A 208 -26.82 -7.75 4.69
C PHE A 208 -27.07 -7.35 3.22
N CYS A 209 -27.16 -8.32 2.30
CA CYS A 209 -27.54 -8.06 0.91
C CYS A 209 -29.03 -7.74 0.74
N ARG A 210 -29.84 -7.88 1.81
CA ARG A 210 -31.29 -7.58 1.86
C ARG A 210 -32.12 -8.24 0.75
N THR A 211 -31.59 -9.31 0.16
CA THR A 211 -32.26 -10.09 -0.87
C THR A 211 -32.86 -11.32 -0.21
N VAL A 212 -34.07 -11.69 -0.58
CA VAL A 212 -34.64 -12.99 -0.17
C VAL A 212 -34.17 -14.02 -1.18
N THR A 213 -33.39 -15.00 -0.72
CA THR A 213 -32.95 -16.13 -1.53
C THR A 213 -33.37 -17.43 -0.85
N ALA A 214 -33.45 -18.51 -1.62
CA ALA A 214 -33.67 -19.86 -1.09
C ALA A 214 -32.33 -20.53 -0.65
N GLU A 215 -31.27 -19.74 -0.52
CA GLU A 215 -29.93 -20.23 -0.19
C GLU A 215 -29.82 -20.58 1.30
N ASP A 216 -28.96 -21.54 1.61
CA ASP A 216 -28.58 -21.84 2.98
C ASP A 216 -27.96 -20.61 3.69
N THR A 217 -28.19 -20.53 5.00
CA THR A 217 -27.77 -19.39 5.82
C THR A 217 -27.04 -19.85 7.08
N VAL A 218 -26.14 -19.01 7.57
CA VAL A 218 -25.49 -19.17 8.87
C VAL A 218 -25.99 -18.10 9.84
N SER A 219 -26.30 -18.50 11.07
CA SER A 219 -26.71 -17.60 12.14
C SER A 219 -25.50 -17.11 12.93
N CYS A 220 -25.48 -15.81 13.25
CA CYS A 220 -24.50 -15.23 14.15
C CYS A 220 -24.77 -15.68 15.59
N CYS A 221 -23.76 -16.22 16.27
CA CYS A 221 -23.84 -16.62 17.68
C CYS A 221 -23.89 -15.42 18.65
N ASN A 222 -23.74 -14.18 18.18
CA ASN A 222 -23.93 -12.99 19.00
C ASN A 222 -25.42 -12.60 19.04
N ALA A 223 -26.04 -12.70 20.23
CA ALA A 223 -27.44 -12.37 20.45
C ALA A 223 -27.80 -10.91 20.13
N ASN A 224 -26.81 -10.00 20.16
CA ASN A 224 -27.00 -8.59 19.82
C ASN A 224 -26.80 -8.30 18.32
N CYS A 225 -26.70 -9.34 17.47
CA CYS A 225 -26.54 -9.16 16.04
C CYS A 225 -27.81 -8.60 15.38
N PRO A 226 -27.76 -7.41 14.75
CA PRO A 226 -28.94 -6.82 14.13
C PRO A 226 -29.42 -7.57 12.88
N ILE A 227 -28.55 -8.37 12.23
CA ILE A 227 -28.85 -9.07 10.98
C ILE A 227 -29.23 -10.55 11.23
N LEU A 228 -28.77 -11.13 12.34
CA LEU A 228 -28.98 -12.51 12.81
C LEU A 228 -28.50 -13.61 11.85
N LYS A 229 -28.89 -13.59 10.58
CA LYS A 229 -28.58 -14.60 9.55
C LYS A 229 -27.79 -14.00 8.39
N PHE A 230 -27.10 -14.84 7.64
CA PHE A 230 -26.28 -14.45 6.50
C PHE A 230 -26.24 -15.56 5.46
N HIS A 231 -26.35 -15.24 4.17
CA HIS A 231 -26.16 -16.23 3.10
C HIS A 231 -24.70 -16.69 3.03
N LEU A 232 -24.48 -17.97 2.76
CA LEU A 232 -23.14 -18.56 2.63
C LEU A 232 -22.34 -17.91 1.49
N SER A 233 -22.98 -17.64 0.35
CA SER A 233 -22.42 -16.97 -0.82
C SER A 233 -21.96 -15.54 -0.49
N CYS A 234 -22.78 -14.80 0.26
CA CYS A 234 -22.47 -13.44 0.71
C CYS A 234 -21.28 -13.42 1.68
N LEU A 235 -21.04 -14.52 2.38
CA LEU A 235 -19.88 -14.70 3.26
C LEU A 235 -18.70 -15.40 2.59
N SER A 236 -18.88 -15.94 1.38
CA SER A 236 -17.93 -16.82 0.69
C SER A 236 -17.50 -18.02 1.55
N ILE A 237 -18.45 -18.62 2.26
CA ILE A 237 -18.23 -19.80 3.10
C ILE A 237 -18.90 -21.00 2.43
N CYS A 238 -18.19 -22.12 2.29
CA CYS A 238 -18.71 -23.32 1.61
C CYS A 238 -19.39 -24.33 2.55
N SER A 239 -19.30 -24.15 3.87
CA SER A 239 -19.86 -25.07 4.87
C SER A 239 -20.26 -24.33 6.15
N ILE A 240 -21.40 -24.68 6.75
CA ILE A 240 -21.92 -24.04 7.96
C ILE A 240 -21.06 -24.44 9.18
N PRO A 241 -20.34 -23.49 9.82
CA PRO A 241 -19.59 -23.78 11.05
C PRO A 241 -20.53 -23.99 12.24
N LYS A 242 -20.13 -24.82 13.22
CA LYS A 242 -20.91 -25.03 14.46
C LYS A 242 -21.09 -23.73 15.27
N THR A 243 -20.08 -22.87 15.27
CA THR A 243 -20.09 -21.56 15.90
C THR A 243 -19.57 -20.54 14.92
N TRP A 244 -20.32 -19.47 14.68
CA TRP A 244 -19.95 -18.43 13.73
C TRP A 244 -20.38 -17.05 14.26
N TYR A 245 -19.47 -16.09 14.20
CA TYR A 245 -19.73 -14.72 14.63
C TYR A 245 -19.62 -13.80 13.43
N CYS A 246 -20.59 -12.90 13.26
CA CYS A 246 -20.58 -11.99 12.14
C CYS A 246 -19.46 -10.93 12.30
N PRO A 247 -18.86 -10.47 11.19
CA PRO A 247 -17.79 -9.47 11.23
C PRO A 247 -18.20 -8.14 11.87
N ASN A 248 -19.51 -7.86 11.93
CA ASN A 248 -20.06 -6.60 12.43
C ASN A 248 -19.99 -6.45 13.96
N LEU A 249 -19.77 -7.54 14.73
CA LEU A 249 -19.82 -7.49 16.19
C LEU A 249 -18.78 -8.38 16.88
N THR A 250 -17.56 -8.42 16.36
CA THR A 250 -16.43 -8.86 17.19
C THR A 250 -16.09 -7.74 18.16
N LYS A 251 -16.58 -7.86 19.41
CA LYS A 251 -15.87 -7.29 20.56
C LYS A 251 -14.55 -8.03 20.75
#